data_AF-A0A2G8DI30-F1
#
_entry.id   AF-A0A2G8DI30-F1
#
_cell.length_a   1.000
_cell.length_b   1.000
_cell.length_c   1.000
_cell.angle_alpha   90.00
_cell.angle_beta   90.00
_cell.angle_gamma   90.00
#
_symmetry.space_group_name_H-M   'P 1'
#
loop_
_entity.id
_entity.type
_entity.pdbx_description
1 polymer ?
#
loop_
_entity_poly.entity_id
_entity_poly.type
_entity_poly.pdbx_seq_one_letter_code
_entity_poly.pdbx_strand_id
1 'polypeptide(L)' 'MRIDKFLKMNGIIKRRVVAKQAIEKGYVFRNKIRAKPSSEVEPGDLVSVRFFNRVLVVRVKEGFESEIVEETRVESPRS' A
#
# COMPACT_ATOMS: atom_id res chain seq x y z
N MET A 1 0.01 -13.89 1.33
CA MET A 1 0.00 -13.16 2.63
C MET A 1 -1.06 -12.09 2.60
N ARG A 2 -1.84 -11.84 3.66
CA ARG A 2 -2.85 -10.78 3.61
C ARG A 2 -2.22 -9.39 3.55
N ILE A 3 -2.87 -8.46 2.85
CA ILE A 3 -2.37 -7.09 2.68
C ILE A 3 -2.20 -6.35 4.02
N ASP A 4 -3.05 -6.63 5.01
CA ASP A 4 -2.93 -6.08 6.36
C ASP A 4 -1.65 -6.55 7.07
N LYS A 5 -1.27 -7.82 6.88
CA LYS A 5 -0.05 -8.39 7.45
C LYS A 5 1.17 -7.83 6.73
N PHE A 6 1.11 -7.66 5.42
CA PHE A 6 2.17 -7.06 4.61
C PHE A 6 2.46 -5.60 5.01
N LEU A 7 1.41 -4.78 5.16
CA LEU A 7 1.53 -3.37 5.58
C LEU A 7 2.14 -3.23 6.98
N LYS A 8 1.81 -4.15 7.90
CA LYS A 8 2.40 -4.19 9.25
C LYS A 8 3.86 -4.64 9.21
N MET A 9 4.16 -5.71 8.46
CA MET A 9 5.49 -6.33 8.39
C MET A 9 6.53 -5.36 7.84
N ASN A 10 6.20 -4.67 6.75
CA ASN A 10 7.10 -3.71 6.10
C ASN A 10 7.11 -2.33 6.77
N GLY A 11 6.42 -2.16 7.91
CA GLY A 11 6.38 -0.89 8.65
C GLY A 11 5.64 0.25 7.94
N ILE A 12 5.01 0.01 6.79
CA ILE A 12 4.25 1.00 6.00
C ILE A 12 3.09 1.56 6.82
N ILE A 13 2.35 0.70 7.51
CA ILE A 13 1.26 1.11 8.41
C ILE A 13 1.38 0.38 9.75
N LYS A 14 1.81 1.12 10.78
CA LYS A 14 1.98 0.59 12.15
C LYS A 14 0.66 0.21 12.86
N ARG A 15 -0.49 0.76 12.42
CA ARG A 15 -1.82 0.56 13.06
C ARG A 15 -2.79 -0.20 12.15
N ARG A 16 -3.33 -1.32 12.64
CA ARG A 16 -4.34 -2.13 11.92
C ARG A 16 -5.58 -1.36 11.49
N VAL A 17 -6.04 -0.42 12.30
CA VAL A 17 -7.23 0.40 12.00
C VAL A 17 -6.97 1.32 10.79
N VAL A 18 -5.79 1.93 10.72
CA VAL A 18 -5.41 2.81 9.61
C VAL A 18 -5.25 2.01 8.32
N ALA A 19 -4.72 0.79 8.40
CA ALA A 19 -4.61 -0.09 7.23
C ALA A 19 -5.99 -0.43 6.68
N LYS A 20 -6.93 -0.85 7.53
CA LYS A 20 -8.32 -1.11 7.10
C LYS A 20 -8.96 0.12 6.47
N GLN A 21 -8.88 1.28 7.12
CA GLN A 21 -9.44 2.52 6.58
C GLN A 21 -8.79 2.92 5.25
N ALA A 22 -7.49 2.73 5.09
CA ALA A 22 -6.81 3.04 3.84
C ALA A 22 -7.29 2.15 2.69
N ILE A 23 -7.49 0.86 2.96
CA ILE A 23 -8.00 -0.09 1.98
C ILE A 23 -9.47 0.24 1.65
N GLU A 24 -10.30 0.53 2.66
CA GLU A 24 -11.72 0.81 2.52
C GLU A 24 -11.99 2.13 1.78
N LYS A 25 -11.17 3.16 2.03
CA LYS A 25 -11.16 4.42 1.27
C LYS A 25 -10.62 4.25 -0.16
N GLY A 26 -10.10 3.08 -0.52
CA GLY A 26 -9.55 2.82 -1.85
C GLY A 26 -8.20 3.51 -2.08
N TYR A 27 -7.40 3.70 -1.03
CA TYR A 27 -6.04 4.21 -1.13
C TYR A 27 -5.01 3.12 -1.41
N VAL A 28 -5.34 1.84 -1.18
CA VAL A 28 -4.46 0.71 -1.45
C VAL A 28 -4.90 -0.01 -2.71
N PHE A 29 -3.99 -0.15 -3.66
CA PHE A 29 -4.19 -0.83 -4.92
C PHE A 29 -3.22 -1.98 -5.03
N ARG A 30 -3.70 -3.17 -5.40
CA ARG A 30 -2.88 -4.32 -5.78
C ARG A 30 -2.98 -4.49 -7.29
N ASN A 31 -1.84 -4.51 -7.97
CA ASN A 31 -1.72 -4.67 -9.42
C ASN A 31 -2.67 -3.74 -10.21
N LYS A 32 -2.71 -2.45 -9.82
CA LYS A 32 -3.62 -1.41 -10.35
C LYS A 32 -5.12 -1.60 -10.05
N ILE A 33 -5.50 -2.60 -9.28
CA ILE A 33 -6.88 -2.89 -8.85
C ILE A 33 -7.05 -2.50 -7.38
N ARG A 34 -8.20 -1.95 -6.97
CA ARG A 34 -8.45 -1.66 -5.54
C ARG A 34 -8.33 -2.94 -4.71
N ALA A 35 -7.43 -2.92 -3.73
CA ALA A 35 -7.30 -4.03 -2.82
C ALA A 35 -8.50 -4.08 -1.86
N LYS A 36 -8.90 -5.28 -1.45
CA LYS A 36 -9.89 -5.49 -0.39
C LYS A 36 -9.17 -5.84 0.91
N PRO A 37 -9.78 -5.62 2.09
CA PRO A 37 -9.16 -6.02 3.35
C PRO A 37 -8.95 -7.53 3.47
N SER A 38 -9.69 -8.32 2.68
CA SER A 38 -9.50 -9.77 2.55
C SER A 38 -8.51 -10.16 1.43
N SER A 39 -7.93 -9.20 0.70
CA SER A 39 -7.02 -9.51 -0.39
C SER A 39 -5.69 -10.07 0.13
N GLU A 40 -5.24 -11.10 -0.56
CA GLU A 40 -3.91 -11.66 -0.41
C GLU A 40 -2.97 -11.02 -1.45
N VAL A 41 -1.73 -10.82 -1.04
CA VAL A 41 -0.60 -10.40 -1.85
C VAL A 41 0.37 -11.56 -2.01
N GLU A 42 0.95 -11.64 -3.20
CA GLU A 42 1.92 -12.64 -3.62
C GLU A 42 3.25 -11.96 -4.01
N PRO A 43 4.39 -12.66 -3.87
CA PRO A 43 5.65 -12.14 -4.39
C PRO A 43 5.53 -11.90 -5.90
N GLY A 44 5.93 -10.70 -6.33
CA GLY A 44 5.74 -10.20 -7.70
C GLY A 44 4.58 -9.22 -7.87
N ASP A 45 3.63 -9.14 -6.92
CA ASP A 45 2.55 -8.15 -6.97
C ASP A 45 3.09 -6.72 -6.82
N LEU A 46 2.40 -5.77 -7.46
CA LEU A 46 2.60 -4.33 -7.25
C LEU A 46 1.55 -3.82 -6.27
N VAL A 47 1.96 -3.16 -5.19
CA VAL A 47 1.08 -2.53 -4.21
C VAL A 47 1.29 -1.02 -4.24
N SER A 48 0.29 -0.26 -4.67
CA SER A 48 0.30 1.20 -4.61
C SER A 48 -0.50 1.67 -3.41
N VAL A 49 0.14 2.46 -2.55
CA VAL A 49 -0.44 3.07 -1.36
C VAL A 49 -0.49 4.57 -1.56
N ARG A 50 -1.70 5.12 -1.69
CA ARG A 50 -1.94 6.54 -1.83
C ARG A 50 -2.11 7.17 -0.46
N PHE A 51 -1.09 7.88 0.01
CA PHE A 51 -1.20 8.73 1.19
C PHE A 51 -1.79 10.09 0.82
N PHE A 52 -2.20 10.84 1.84
CA PHE A 52 -2.77 12.17 1.66
C PHE A 52 -1.79 13.15 1.00
N ASN A 53 -0.49 13.02 1.27
CA ASN A 53 0.57 13.90 0.79
C ASN A 53 1.50 13.27 -0.26
N ARG A 54 1.39 11.96 -0.50
CA ARG A 54 2.24 11.25 -1.46
C ARG A 54 1.61 9.95 -1.93
N VAL A 55 1.98 9.50 -3.11
CA VAL A 55 1.66 8.16 -3.62
C VAL A 55 2.93 7.33 -3.55
N LEU A 56 2.88 6.21 -2.84
CA LEU A 56 3.98 5.27 -2.74
C LEU A 56 3.62 3.99 -3.50
N VAL A 57 4.41 3.62 -4.48
CA VAL A 57 4.27 2.37 -5.23
C VAL A 57 5.40 1.44 -4.80
N VAL A 58 5.02 0.29 -4.23
CA VAL A 58 5.96 -0.75 -3.83
C VAL A 58 5.70 -2.03 -4.59
N ARG A 59 6.73 -2.80 -4.88
CA ARG A 59 6.66 -4.15 -5.42
C ARG A 59 6.97 -5.16 -4.32
N VAL A 60 6.20 -6.24 -4.29
CA VAL A 60 6.44 -7.35 -3.37
C VAL A 60 7.55 -8.22 -3.95
N LYS A 61 8.64 -8.44 -3.20
CA LYS A 61 9.69 -9.40 -3.56
C LYS A 61 9.45 -10.79 -2.99
N GLU A 62 10.23 -11.74 -3.47
CA GLU A 62 10.36 -13.06 -2.86
C GLU A 62 10.80 -12.90 -1.40
N GLY A 63 10.04 -13.49 -0.46
CA GLY A 63 10.19 -13.21 0.98
C GLY A 63 9.22 -12.16 1.56
N PHE A 64 8.32 -11.61 0.74
CA PHE A 64 7.33 -10.60 1.13
C PHE A 64 7.90 -9.24 1.58
N GLU A 65 9.07 -8.89 1.07
CA GLU A 65 9.67 -7.57 1.25
C GLU A 65 9.00 -6.54 0.34
N SER A 66 8.95 -5.28 0.78
CA SER A 66 8.47 -4.16 -0.04
C SER A 66 9.63 -3.40 -0.68
N GLU A 67 9.70 -3.40 -2.00
CA GLU A 67 10.64 -2.57 -2.77
C GLU A 67 9.94 -1.34 -3.30
N ILE A 68 10.44 -0.14 -3.00
CA ILE A 68 9.86 1.11 -3.51
C ILE A 68 10.22 1.25 -4.97
N VAL A 69 9.21 1.22 -5.84
CA VAL A 69 9.36 1.41 -7.29
C VAL A 69 9.19 2.88 -7.64
N GLU A 70 8.23 3.55 -7.01
CA GLU A 70 7.88 4.94 -7.33
C GLU A 70 7.37 5.66 -6.08
N GLU A 71 7.81 6.91 -5.85
CA GLU A 71 7.23 7.80 -4.86
C GLU A 71 6.90 9.14 -5.53
N THR A 72 5.62 9.49 -5.58
CA THR A 72 5.16 10.81 -6.05
C THR A 72 4.70 11.64 -4.87
N ARG A 73 5.32 12.80 -4.62
CA ARG A 73 4.82 13.74 -3.60
C ARG A 73 3.73 14.58 -4.23
N VAL A 74 2.54 14.56 -3.64
CA VAL A 74 1.43 15.40 -4.07
C VAL A 74 1.54 16.66 -3.25
N GLU A 75 2.17 17.69 -3.81
CA GLU A 75 2.06 19.03 -3.26
C GLU A 75 0.62 19.49 -3.43
N SER A 76 -0.10 19.64 -2.31
CA SER A 76 -1.40 20.30 -2.31
C SER A 76 -1.22 21.67 -2.95
N PRO A 77 -2.05 22.08 -3.94
CA PRO A 77 -2.02 23.45 -4.39
C PRO A 77 -2.33 24.32 -3.17
N ARG A 78 -1.34 25.13 -2.75
CA ARG A 78 -1.54 26.18 -1.75
C ARG A 78 -2.74 27.01 -2.23
N SER A 79 -3.82 27.01 -1.45
CA SER A 79 -4.80 28.10 -1.48
C SER A 79 -4.27 29.27 -0.67
#